data_AF-A0A6G0UAQ1-F1
#
_entry.id   AF-A0A6G0UAQ1-F1
#
_cell.length_a   1.000
_cell.length_b   1.000
_cell.length_c   1.000
_cell.angle_alpha   90.00
_cell.angle_beta   90.00
_cell.angle_gamma   90.00
#
_symmetry.space_group_name_H-M   'P 1'
#
loop_
_entity.id
_entity.type
_entity.pdbx_description
1 polymer ?
#
loop_
_entity_poly.entity_id
_entity_poly.type
_entity_poly.pdbx_seq_one_letter_code
_entity_poly.pdbx_strand_id
1 'polypeptide(L)'
;CMAVNNVENYESSTQLLAQTTLRNILGIKTLAELLSQRESTSHAIQAVLDDTTEEWGVKVERVEVKDVRIPPTMQRSMAAIAEAEREAKAKVIAAEGEQQASKALKEAAQIMSDTPAAIQLRYLQTLNSISAEHNSTIIFPFPIDLMQAFMSAVHPQHNQPK
;
A
#
# COMPACT_ATOMS: atom_id res chain seq x y z
N CYS A 1 -54.25 2.42 -34.20
CA CYS A 1 -54.09 1.13 -33.50
C CYS A 1 -52.77 0.48 -33.94
N MET A 2 -51.66 0.78 -33.24
CA MET A 2 -50.36 0.14 -33.44
C MET A 2 -49.85 -0.16 -32.04
N ALA A 3 -50.05 -1.39 -31.53
CA ALA A 3 -49.51 -1.75 -30.21
C ALA A 3 -49.38 -3.25 -29.93
N VAL A 4 -49.92 -4.17 -30.74
CA VAL A 4 -50.12 -5.56 -30.26
C VAL A 4 -49.35 -6.63 -31.05
N ASN A 5 -48.43 -6.28 -31.96
CA ASN A 5 -47.75 -7.29 -32.78
C ASN A 5 -46.25 -7.14 -32.99
N ASN A 6 -45.54 -6.30 -32.21
CA ASN A 6 -44.13 -6.03 -32.51
C ASN A 6 -43.14 -7.04 -31.90
N VAL A 7 -43.54 -7.81 -30.90
CA VAL A 7 -42.70 -8.88 -30.32
C VAL A 7 -43.61 -10.00 -29.84
N GLU A 8 -43.51 -11.20 -30.42
CA GLU A 8 -44.26 -12.40 -30.02
C GLU A 8 -44.00 -12.81 -28.55
N ASN A 9 -42.91 -12.31 -27.94
CA ASN A 9 -42.58 -12.55 -26.54
C ASN A 9 -41.67 -11.42 -25.97
N TYR A 10 -42.27 -10.34 -25.45
CA TYR A 10 -41.53 -9.21 -24.86
C TYR A 10 -40.67 -9.64 -23.66
N GLU A 11 -41.10 -10.66 -22.92
CA GLU A 11 -40.36 -11.22 -21.79
C GLU A 11 -39.03 -11.84 -22.26
N SER A 12 -39.08 -12.71 -23.28
CA SER A 12 -37.88 -13.34 -23.83
C SER A 12 -36.91 -12.33 -24.44
N SER A 13 -37.44 -11.31 -25.11
CA SER A 13 -36.63 -10.24 -25.73
C SER A 13 -35.95 -9.37 -24.68
N THR A 14 -36.65 -9.03 -23.60
CA THR A 14 -36.10 -8.30 -22.45
C THR A 14 -35.00 -9.11 -21.75
N GLN A 15 -35.17 -10.43 -21.60
CA GLN A 15 -34.12 -11.30 -21.05
C GLN A 15 -32.86 -11.35 -21.92
N LEU A 16 -33.02 -11.44 -23.25
CA LEU A 16 -31.90 -11.44 -24.20
C LEU A 16 -31.15 -10.11 -24.21
N LEU A 17 -31.90 -9.01 -24.17
CA LEU A 17 -31.34 -7.66 -24.05
C LEU A 17 -30.56 -7.52 -22.74
N ALA A 18 -31.14 -7.93 -21.61
CA ALA A 18 -30.46 -7.90 -20.31
C ALA A 18 -29.17 -8.72 -20.31
N GLN A 19 -29.17 -9.92 -20.91
CA GLN A 19 -27.96 -10.74 -21.03
C GLN A 19 -26.88 -10.06 -21.89
N THR A 20 -27.27 -9.42 -22.99
CA THR A 20 -26.34 -8.74 -23.90
C THR A 20 -25.74 -7.50 -23.25
N THR A 21 -26.58 -6.68 -22.61
CA THR A 21 -26.16 -5.49 -21.85
C THR A 21 -25.24 -5.86 -20.69
N LEU A 22 -25.60 -6.89 -19.92
CA LEU A 22 -24.75 -7.42 -18.84
C LEU A 22 -23.39 -7.87 -19.39
N ARG A 23 -23.36 -8.66 -20.47
CA ARG A 23 -22.11 -9.12 -21.08
C ARG A 23 -21.24 -7.95 -21.54
N ASN A 24 -21.83 -6.93 -22.14
CA ASN A 24 -21.10 -5.76 -22.63
C ASN A 24 -20.47 -4.97 -21.47
N ILE A 25 -21.26 -4.66 -20.44
CA ILE A 25 -20.78 -3.92 -19.26
C ILE A 25 -19.71 -4.70 -18.50
N LEU A 26 -19.87 -6.02 -18.37
CA LEU A 26 -18.87 -6.90 -17.76
C LEU A 26 -17.59 -7.03 -18.60
N GLY A 27 -17.65 -6.78 -19.92
CA GLY A 27 -16.49 -6.82 -20.80
C GLY A 27 -15.65 -5.54 -20.79
N ILE A 28 -16.26 -4.39 -20.45
CA ILE A 28 -15.59 -3.08 -20.43
C ILE A 28 -15.00 -2.79 -19.04
N LYS A 29 -15.61 -3.30 -17.97
CA LYS A 29 -15.17 -3.08 -16.58
C LYS A 29 -14.31 -4.23 -16.08
N THR A 30 -13.37 -3.92 -15.18
CA THR A 30 -12.61 -4.98 -14.49
C THR A 30 -13.48 -5.66 -13.43
N LEU A 31 -13.22 -6.94 -13.15
CA LEU A 31 -13.94 -7.70 -12.12
C LEU A 31 -13.83 -7.05 -10.72
N ALA A 32 -12.69 -6.43 -10.41
CA ALA A 32 -12.48 -5.71 -9.16
C ALA A 32 -13.40 -4.47 -9.03
N GLU A 33 -13.57 -3.72 -10.12
CA GLU A 33 -14.54 -2.61 -10.17
C GLU A 33 -15.97 -3.10 -10.01
N LEU A 34 -16.34 -4.20 -10.65
CA LEU A 34 -17.69 -4.76 -10.55
C LEU A 34 -18.04 -5.22 -9.14
N LEU A 35 -17.07 -5.78 -8.41
CA LEU A 35 -17.24 -6.21 -7.02
C LEU A 35 -17.26 -5.02 -6.05
N SER A 36 -16.46 -3.99 -6.31
CA SER A 36 -16.37 -2.79 -5.44
C SER A 36 -17.47 -1.76 -5.71
N GLN A 37 -18.01 -1.71 -6.92
CA GLN A 37 -18.98 -0.72 -7.40
C GLN A 37 -20.28 -1.37 -7.90
N ARG A 38 -20.87 -2.27 -7.09
CA ARG A 38 -22.10 -2.99 -7.46
C ARG A 38 -23.27 -2.05 -7.77
N GLU A 39 -23.45 -1.00 -6.98
CA GLU A 39 -24.56 -0.05 -7.13
C GLU A 39 -24.46 0.77 -8.42
N SER A 40 -23.27 1.32 -8.71
CA SER A 40 -23.01 2.04 -9.96
C SER A 40 -23.22 1.14 -11.19
N THR A 41 -22.80 -0.12 -11.11
CA THR A 41 -23.00 -1.10 -12.19
C THR A 41 -24.48 -1.39 -12.40
N SER A 42 -25.24 -1.61 -11.32
CA SER A 42 -26.69 -1.83 -11.39
C SER A 42 -27.43 -0.65 -12.01
N HIS A 43 -27.06 0.59 -11.65
CA HIS A 43 -27.63 1.79 -12.26
C HIS A 43 -27.30 1.92 -13.75
N ALA A 44 -26.08 1.61 -14.15
CA ALA A 44 -25.70 1.62 -15.56
C ALA A 44 -26.49 0.59 -16.38
N ILE A 45 -26.69 -0.62 -15.84
CA ILE A 45 -27.50 -1.65 -16.49
C ILE A 45 -28.97 -1.20 -16.56
N GLN A 46 -29.50 -0.63 -15.49
CA GLN A 46 -30.88 -0.13 -15.45
C GLN A 46 -31.10 0.94 -16.51
N ALA A 47 -30.22 1.94 -16.62
CA ALA A 47 -30.37 3.02 -17.58
C ALA A 47 -30.41 2.51 -19.03
N VAL A 48 -29.52 1.57 -19.38
CA VAL A 48 -29.48 0.98 -20.73
C VAL A 48 -30.72 0.12 -21.00
N LEU A 49 -31.19 -0.62 -19.99
CA LEU A 49 -32.38 -1.45 -20.13
C LEU A 49 -33.65 -0.61 -20.28
N ASP A 50 -33.85 0.38 -19.42
CA ASP A 50 -35.06 1.21 -19.41
C ASP A 50 -35.24 1.95 -20.75
N ASP A 51 -34.15 2.53 -21.28
CA ASP A 51 -34.13 3.23 -22.58
C ASP A 51 -34.57 2.34 -23.75
N THR A 52 -34.10 1.09 -23.80
CA THR A 52 -34.47 0.17 -24.89
C THR A 52 -35.84 -0.48 -24.67
N THR A 53 -36.24 -0.72 -23.41
CA THR A 53 -37.53 -1.36 -23.11
C THR A 53 -38.71 -0.40 -23.17
N GLU A 54 -38.48 0.92 -23.15
CA GLU A 54 -39.52 1.94 -23.35
C GLU A 54 -40.21 1.78 -24.71
N GLU A 55 -39.47 1.41 -25.77
CA GLU A 55 -40.02 1.12 -27.09
C GLU A 55 -41.00 -0.06 -27.11
N TRP A 56 -40.90 -0.96 -26.12
CA TRP A 56 -41.77 -2.13 -25.95
C TRP A 56 -42.90 -1.87 -24.94
N GLY A 57 -42.96 -0.67 -24.34
CA GLY A 57 -43.93 -0.32 -23.31
C GLY A 57 -43.66 -0.98 -21.95
N VAL A 58 -42.41 -1.39 -21.68
CA VAL A 58 -41.99 -2.03 -20.43
C VAL A 58 -41.10 -1.08 -19.65
N LYS A 59 -41.43 -0.84 -18.38
CA LYS A 59 -40.66 0.03 -17.47
C LYS A 59 -39.78 -0.80 -16.52
N VAL A 60 -38.50 -0.47 -16.41
CA VAL A 60 -37.56 -1.19 -15.54
C VAL A 60 -37.33 -0.43 -14.23
N GLU A 61 -37.99 -0.89 -13.16
CA GLU A 61 -37.92 -0.20 -11.85
C GLU A 61 -36.59 -0.37 -11.12
N ARG A 62 -36.00 -1.57 -11.16
CA ARG A 62 -34.72 -1.86 -10.48
C ARG A 62 -34.03 -3.06 -11.10
N VAL A 63 -32.72 -2.95 -11.24
CA VAL A 63 -31.83 -4.07 -11.61
C VAL A 63 -30.89 -4.34 -10.45
N GLU A 64 -30.66 -5.61 -10.14
CA GLU A 64 -29.73 -6.01 -9.09
C GLU A 64 -28.85 -7.17 -9.56
N VAL A 65 -27.54 -6.98 -9.48
CA VAL A 65 -26.57 -8.05 -9.72
C VAL A 65 -26.55 -8.97 -8.50
N LYS A 66 -26.98 -10.24 -8.67
CA LYS A 66 -26.96 -11.25 -7.61
C LYS A 66 -25.56 -11.85 -7.41
N ASP A 67 -25.28 -12.97 -8.05
CA ASP A 67 -24.06 -13.76 -7.87
C ASP A 67 -23.31 -13.88 -9.19
N VAL A 68 -22.03 -13.49 -9.17
CA VAL A 68 -21.11 -13.70 -10.28
C VAL A 68 -20.29 -14.94 -9.98
N ARG A 69 -20.50 -16.02 -10.75
CA ARG A 69 -19.69 -17.23 -10.63
C ARG A 69 -18.45 -17.10 -11.51
N ILE A 70 -17.31 -16.91 -10.86
CA ILE A 70 -16.02 -16.83 -11.52
C ILE A 70 -15.47 -18.26 -11.68
N PRO A 71 -14.97 -18.65 -12.87
CA PRO A 71 -14.32 -19.94 -13.04
C PRO A 71 -13.13 -20.13 -12.09
N PRO A 72 -12.90 -21.35 -11.56
CA PRO A 72 -11.84 -21.59 -10.58
C PRO A 72 -10.43 -21.29 -11.12
N THR A 73 -10.22 -21.41 -12.43
CA THR A 73 -8.96 -21.06 -13.10
C THR A 73 -8.65 -19.56 -13.04
N MET A 74 -9.68 -18.72 -13.25
CA MET A 74 -9.55 -17.27 -13.17
C MET A 74 -9.38 -16.79 -11.73
N GLN A 75 -10.09 -17.40 -10.76
CA GLN A 75 -9.91 -17.07 -9.34
C GLN A 75 -8.46 -17.25 -8.87
N ARG A 76 -7.81 -18.36 -9.25
CA ARG A 76 -6.40 -18.61 -8.91
C ARG A 76 -5.47 -17.56 -9.54
N SER A 77 -5.70 -17.23 -10.80
CA SER A 77 -4.90 -16.22 -11.50
C SER A 77 -5.06 -14.85 -10.87
N MET A 78 -6.29 -14.47 -10.51
CA MET A 78 -6.58 -13.22 -9.84
C MET A 78 -5.97 -13.14 -8.44
N ALA A 79 -6.01 -14.23 -7.68
CA ALA A 79 -5.34 -14.30 -6.38
C ALA A 79 -3.82 -14.12 -6.52
N ALA A 80 -3.21 -14.76 -7.52
CA ALA A 80 -1.78 -14.60 -7.81
C ALA A 80 -1.41 -13.16 -8.23
N ILE A 81 -2.23 -12.54 -9.08
CA ILE A 81 -2.05 -11.13 -9.47
C ILE A 81 -2.20 -10.20 -8.27
N ALA A 82 -3.24 -10.40 -7.45
CA ALA A 82 -3.50 -9.57 -6.27
C ALA A 82 -2.37 -9.67 -5.25
N GLU A 83 -1.81 -10.86 -5.03
CA GLU A 83 -0.66 -11.04 -4.14
C GLU A 83 0.59 -10.36 -4.69
N ALA A 84 0.89 -10.53 -5.99
CA ALA A 84 2.02 -9.87 -6.63
C ALA A 84 1.92 -8.33 -6.56
N GLU A 85 0.73 -7.77 -6.79
CA GLU A 85 0.49 -6.33 -6.68
C GLU A 85 0.67 -5.85 -5.23
N ARG A 86 0.19 -6.63 -4.26
CA ARG A 86 0.35 -6.33 -2.83
C ARG A 86 1.82 -6.36 -2.40
N GLU A 87 2.56 -7.38 -2.80
CA GLU A 87 4.00 -7.48 -2.55
C GLU A 87 4.77 -6.32 -3.18
N ALA A 88 4.45 -5.96 -4.43
CA ALA A 88 5.07 -4.84 -5.11
C ALA A 88 4.82 -3.52 -4.37
N LYS A 89 3.56 -3.25 -3.99
CA LYS A 89 3.20 -2.06 -3.20
C LYS A 89 3.89 -2.04 -1.84
N ALA A 90 3.95 -3.18 -1.15
CA ALA A 90 4.62 -3.29 0.14
C ALA A 90 6.11 -2.93 0.03
N LYS A 91 6.80 -3.36 -1.03
CA LYS A 91 8.22 -3.00 -1.27
C LYS A 91 8.41 -1.50 -1.51
N VAL A 92 7.52 -0.87 -2.27
CA VAL A 92 7.59 0.58 -2.52
C VAL A 92 7.41 1.35 -1.21
N ILE A 93 6.38 1.00 -0.42
CA ILE A 93 6.10 1.64 0.88
C ILE A 93 7.27 1.45 1.84
N ALA A 94 7.88 0.26 1.88
CA ALA A 94 9.05 0.00 2.71
C ALA A 94 10.24 0.87 2.30
N ALA A 95 10.53 0.97 0.99
CA ALA A 95 11.62 1.79 0.47
C ALA A 95 11.39 3.29 0.73
N GLU A 96 10.17 3.79 0.55
CA GLU A 96 9.79 5.17 0.88
C GLU A 96 9.93 5.45 2.38
N GLY A 97 9.49 4.51 3.23
CA GLY A 97 9.65 4.58 4.67
C GLY A 97 11.12 4.62 5.09
N GLU A 98 11.97 3.81 4.48
CA GLU A 98 13.42 3.78 4.73
C GLU A 98 14.09 5.09 4.29
N GLN A 99 13.71 5.64 3.14
CA GLN A 99 14.20 6.93 2.67
C GLN A 99 13.81 8.06 3.64
N GLN A 100 12.56 8.09 4.09
CA GLN A 100 12.07 9.10 5.02
C GLN A 100 12.77 8.99 6.39
N ALA A 101 12.93 7.77 6.92
CA ALA A 101 13.68 7.52 8.15
C ALA A 101 15.13 7.97 8.03
N SER A 102 15.81 7.64 6.92
CA SER A 102 17.19 8.04 6.67
C SER A 102 17.36 9.55 6.62
N LYS A 103 16.41 10.26 6.01
CA LYS A 103 16.41 11.74 5.98
C LYS A 103 16.28 12.33 7.39
N ALA A 104 15.33 11.84 8.18
CA ALA A 104 15.15 12.29 9.56
C ALA A 104 16.38 12.02 10.44
N LEU A 105 17.01 10.85 10.28
CA LEU A 105 18.25 10.51 10.98
C LEU A 105 19.42 11.41 10.57
N LYS A 106 19.55 11.74 9.28
CA LYS A 106 20.56 12.68 8.80
C LYS A 106 20.38 14.07 9.41
N GLU A 107 19.15 14.58 9.43
CA GLU A 107 18.83 15.88 10.03
C GLU A 107 19.14 15.88 11.54
N ALA A 108 18.74 14.82 12.25
CA ALA A 108 19.07 14.66 13.67
C ALA A 108 20.59 14.62 13.92
N ALA A 109 21.35 13.87 13.10
CA ALA A 109 22.80 13.79 13.22
C ALA A 109 23.47 15.14 12.97
N GLN A 110 22.97 15.93 12.02
CA GLN A 110 23.49 17.26 11.73
C GLN A 110 23.26 18.22 12.90
N ILE A 111 22.06 18.23 13.47
CA ILE A 111 21.75 19.02 14.68
C ILE A 111 22.64 18.60 15.86
N MET A 112 22.87 17.30 16.03
CA MET A 112 23.76 16.78 17.08
C MET A 112 25.22 17.18 16.86
N SER A 113 25.68 17.23 15.61
CA SER A 113 27.03 17.71 15.27
C SER A 113 27.20 19.20 15.57
N ASP A 114 26.17 20.00 15.31
CA ASP A 114 26.19 21.45 15.55
C ASP A 114 26.17 21.78 17.06
N THR A 115 25.68 20.86 17.90
CA THR A 115 25.57 21.04 19.36
C THR A 115 26.34 19.95 20.12
N PRO A 116 27.62 20.17 20.50
CA PRO A 116 28.44 19.18 21.22
C PRO A 116 27.79 18.67 22.52
N ALA A 117 27.04 19.52 23.23
CA ALA A 117 26.31 19.13 24.44
C ALA A 117 25.22 18.07 24.18
N ALA A 118 24.63 18.02 22.97
CA ALA A 118 23.61 17.05 22.62
C ALA A 118 24.18 15.62 22.54
N ILE A 119 25.42 15.46 22.05
CA ILE A 119 26.11 14.17 22.02
C ILE A 119 26.39 13.69 23.45
N GLN A 120 26.83 14.59 24.33
CA GLN A 120 27.12 14.24 25.72
C GLN A 120 25.85 13.85 26.50
N LEU A 121 24.72 14.52 26.27
CA LEU A 121 23.42 14.12 26.80
C LEU A 121 22.96 12.76 26.26
N ARG A 122 23.14 12.50 24.95
CA ARG A 122 22.85 11.19 24.35
C ARG A 122 23.69 10.09 24.99
N TYR A 123 24.98 10.36 25.24
CA TYR A 123 25.89 9.44 25.93
C TYR A 123 25.40 9.11 27.35
N LEU A 124 25.01 10.13 28.13
CA LEU A 124 24.44 9.92 29.47
C LEU A 124 23.10 9.16 29.42
N GLN A 125 22.26 9.43 28.43
CA GLN A 125 21.01 8.67 28.22
C GLN A 125 21.28 7.20 27.90
N THR A 126 22.23 6.90 27.01
CA THR A 126 22.63 5.53 26.70
C THR A 126 23.24 4.82 27.90
N LEU A 127 24.04 5.52 28.72
CA LEU A 127 24.55 4.97 29.97
C LEU A 127 23.42 4.65 30.95
N ASN A 128 22.42 5.53 31.08
CA ASN A 128 21.27 5.30 31.93
C ASN A 128 20.42 4.12 31.43
N SER A 129 20.19 3.99 30.12
CA SER A 129 19.45 2.85 29.56
C SER A 129 20.18 1.52 29.77
N ILE A 130 21.51 1.49 29.58
CA ILE A 130 22.33 0.30 29.81
C ILE A 130 22.38 -0.04 31.32
N SER A 131 22.49 0.97 32.18
CA SER A 131 22.48 0.80 33.63
C SER A 131 21.14 0.28 34.17
N ALA A 132 20.03 0.59 33.49
CA ALA A 132 18.70 0.09 33.84
C ALA A 132 18.51 -1.40 33.48
N GLU A 133 19.30 -1.95 32.55
CA GLU A 133 19.14 -3.32 32.02
C GLU A 133 19.87 -4.42 32.82
N HIS A 134 20.38 -4.14 34.02
CA HIS A 134 20.91 -5.13 34.98
C HIS A 134 21.99 -6.12 34.44
N ASN A 135 22.94 -5.68 33.60
CA ASN A 135 24.08 -6.52 33.21
C ASN A 135 25.40 -5.94 33.76
N SER A 136 26.01 -6.62 34.74
CA SER A 136 27.07 -6.06 35.62
C SER A 136 28.46 -5.90 35.00
N THR A 137 28.58 -5.87 33.67
CA THR A 137 29.85 -5.65 32.97
C THR A 137 29.77 -4.35 32.18
N ILE A 138 30.18 -3.25 32.82
CA ILE A 138 30.29 -1.94 32.19
C ILE A 138 31.52 -1.96 31.28
N ILE A 139 31.34 -2.29 30.00
CA ILE A 139 32.38 -2.08 28.99
C ILE A 139 32.40 -0.59 28.68
N PHE A 140 33.38 0.12 29.26
CA PHE A 140 33.63 1.52 28.99
C PHE A 140 34.37 1.64 27.64
N PRO A 141 33.76 2.17 26.57
CA PRO A 141 34.51 2.53 25.38
C PRO A 141 35.30 3.80 25.72
N PHE A 142 36.55 3.63 26.16
CA PHE A 142 37.42 4.77 26.40
C PHE A 142 37.75 5.47 25.07
N PRO A 143 37.64 6.82 25.01
CA PRO A 143 38.02 7.58 23.82
C PRO A 143 39.46 7.29 23.44
N ILE A 144 39.70 6.99 22.16
CA ILE A 144 41.02 6.66 21.62
C ILE A 144 42.00 7.83 21.86
N ASP A 145 41.50 9.06 21.92
CA ASP A 145 42.25 10.28 22.24
C ASP A 145 42.91 10.23 23.62
N LEU A 146 42.24 9.64 24.63
CA LEU A 146 42.80 9.49 25.97
C LEU A 146 43.92 8.45 25.99
N MET A 147 43.79 7.39 25.17
CA MET A 147 44.81 6.37 24.96
C MET A 147 46.06 6.95 24.28
N GLN A 148 45.89 7.82 23.28
CA GLN A 148 47.00 8.50 22.61
C GLN A 148 47.73 9.45 23.57
N ALA A 149 47.01 10.20 24.41
CA ALA A 149 47.62 11.05 25.43
C ALA A 149 48.44 10.23 26.45
N PHE A 150 47.94 9.06 26.87
CA PHE A 150 48.65 8.16 27.79
C PHE A 150 49.88 7.49 27.15
N MET A 151 49.78 7.05 25.89
CA MET A 151 50.94 6.51 25.15
C MET A 151 52.00 7.57 24.86
N SER A 152 51.58 8.81 24.54
CA SER A 152 52.49 9.94 24.30
C SER A 152 53.22 10.35 25.58
N ALA A 153 52.59 10.23 26.75
CA ALA A 153 53.20 10.49 28.04
C ALA A 153 54.20 9.40 28.49
N VAL A 154 54.06 8.17 27.98
CA VAL A 154 54.91 7.01 28.34
C VAL A 154 56.17 6.88 27.47
N HIS A 155 56.26 7.58 26.33
CA HIS A 155 57.49 7.67 25.54
C HIS A 155 58.10 9.08 25.60
N PRO A 156 58.99 9.39 26.57
CA PRO A 156 59.81 10.58 26.48
C PRO A 156 60.74 10.43 25.26
N GLN A 157 60.57 11.31 24.27
CA GLN A 157 61.45 11.37 23.11
C GLN A 157 62.89 11.68 23.56
N HIS A 158 63.79 10.71 23.44
CA HIS A 158 65.23 10.95 23.50
C HIS A 158 65.65 11.63 22.20
N ASN A 159 65.63 12.96 22.20
CA ASN A 159 66.19 13.78 21.15
C ASN A 159 67.74 13.72 21.25
N GLN A 160 68.43 13.17 20.25
CA GLN A 160 69.87 13.40 20.06
C GLN A 160 70.07 14.36 18.89
N PRO A 161 70.84 15.46 19.07
CA PRO A 161 71.19 16.36 17.99
C PRO A 161 72.35 15.79 17.16
N LYS A 162 72.22 15.84 15.84
CA LYS A 162 73.32 16.07 14.89
C LYS A 162 72.82 16.92 13.75
#